data_AF-A0A352WSQ0-F1
#
_entry.id   AF-A0A352WSQ0-F1
#
_cell.length_a   1.000
_cell.length_b   1.000
_cell.length_c   1.000
_cell.angle_alpha   90.00
_cell.angle_beta   90.00
_cell.angle_gamma   90.00
#
_symmetry.space_group_name_H-M   'P 1'
#
loop_
_entity.id
_entity.type
_entity.pdbx_description
1 polymer ?
#
loop_
_entity_poly.entity_id
_entity_poly.type
_entity_poly.pdbx_seq_one_letter_code
_entity_poly.pdbx_strand_id
1 'polypeptide(L)'
;MDLLTAAIKKEIALRYKSVRRFSIESGIPQSTLVSALKKGFGGTSYDTVMYICKFLELNPFDYSPAGQQNPPVTITSVYYELDPIGRHTVDSIITVELLRCKGSVIGLAAAYEGMGLETFVSQQDQAEAAEALREIKKIDE
;
A
#
# COMPACT_ATOMS: atom_id res chain seq x y z
N MET A 1 6.19 20.71 5.96
CA MET A 1 6.62 20.88 4.56
C MET A 1 6.58 19.50 3.93
N ASP A 2 5.85 19.32 2.84
CA ASP A 2 5.59 17.99 2.26
C ASP A 2 6.88 17.32 1.77
N LEU A 3 6.95 15.99 1.87
CA LEU A 3 8.12 15.19 1.42
C LEU A 3 8.49 15.47 -0.03
N LEU A 4 7.50 15.53 -0.92
CA LEU A 4 7.68 15.87 -2.34
C LEU A 4 8.29 17.26 -2.52
N THR A 5 7.82 18.24 -1.74
CA THR A 5 8.33 19.63 -1.81
C THR A 5 9.80 19.69 -1.38
N ALA A 6 10.18 18.92 -0.36
CA ALA A 6 11.57 18.83 0.08
C ALA A 6 12.47 18.15 -0.97
N ALA A 7 12.02 17.06 -1.58
CA ALA A 7 12.73 16.37 -2.65
C ALA A 7 12.96 17.27 -3.88
N ILE A 8 11.90 17.94 -4.36
CA ILE A 8 11.99 18.89 -5.47
C ILE A 8 12.95 20.04 -5.15
N LYS A 9 12.91 20.60 -3.93
CA LYS A 9 13.89 21.64 -3.53
C LYS A 9 15.32 21.15 -3.59
N LYS A 10 15.57 19.94 -3.09
CA LYS A 10 16.90 19.34 -3.08
C LYS A 10 17.42 19.14 -4.50
N GLU A 11 16.60 18.59 -5.39
CA GLU A 11 16.99 18.38 -6.79
C GLU A 11 17.22 19.69 -7.55
N ILE A 12 16.36 20.70 -7.35
CA ILE A 12 16.57 22.03 -7.94
C ILE A 12 17.89 22.64 -7.48
N ALA A 13 18.20 22.52 -6.19
CA ALA A 13 19.46 23.03 -5.64
C ALA A 13 20.68 22.27 -6.20
N LEU A 14 20.58 20.95 -6.35
CA LEU A 14 21.66 20.09 -6.81
C LEU A 14 21.96 20.29 -8.30
N ARG A 15 20.95 20.16 -9.17
CA ARG A 15 21.10 20.16 -10.64
C ARG A 15 21.16 21.57 -11.22
N TYR A 16 20.35 22.50 -10.71
CA TYR A 16 20.14 23.82 -11.34
C TYR A 16 20.73 24.97 -10.51
N LYS A 17 21.19 24.72 -9.28
CA LYS A 17 21.79 25.70 -8.35
C LYS A 17 20.86 26.83 -7.89
N SER A 18 19.76 27.10 -8.60
CA SER A 18 18.79 28.14 -8.25
C SER A 18 17.41 27.87 -8.85
N VAL A 19 16.37 28.34 -8.15
CA VAL A 19 14.97 28.29 -8.63
C VAL A 19 14.79 29.13 -9.90
N ARG A 20 15.53 30.24 -10.03
CA ARG A 20 15.49 31.09 -11.24
C ARG A 20 15.96 30.33 -12.47
N ARG A 21 17.09 29.62 -12.37
CA ARG A 21 17.62 28.83 -13.48
C ARG A 21 16.68 27.69 -13.86
N PHE A 22 16.15 26.99 -12.86
CA PHE A 22 15.13 25.95 -13.07
C PHE A 22 13.87 26.51 -13.76
N SER A 23 13.43 27.71 -13.41
CA SER A 23 12.29 28.38 -14.06
C SER A 23 12.53 28.61 -15.56
N ILE A 24 13.74 29.03 -15.94
CA ILE A 24 14.10 29.25 -17.35
C ILE A 24 14.12 27.92 -18.11
N GLU A 25 14.72 26.88 -17.53
CA GLU A 25 14.87 25.58 -18.21
C GLU A 25 13.55 24.78 -18.27
N SER A 26 12.71 24.87 -17.24
CA SER A 26 11.39 24.19 -17.19
C SER A 26 10.28 24.95 -17.92
N GLY A 27 10.46 26.24 -18.23
CA GLY A 27 9.43 27.11 -18.81
C GLY A 27 8.32 27.53 -17.83
N ILE A 28 8.44 27.19 -16.54
CA ILE A 28 7.46 27.53 -15.51
C ILE A 28 7.82 28.89 -14.91
N PRO A 29 6.88 29.84 -14.75
CA PRO A 29 7.17 31.13 -14.13
C PRO A 29 7.77 31.01 -12.73
N GLN A 30 8.82 31.80 -12.46
CA GLN A 30 9.54 31.77 -11.19
C GLN A 30 8.63 32.08 -9.99
N SER A 31 7.65 32.98 -10.15
CA SER A 31 6.66 33.31 -9.12
C SER A 31 5.80 32.10 -8.72
N THR A 32 5.36 31.31 -9.70
CA THR A 32 4.61 30.07 -9.49
C THR A 32 5.44 29.06 -8.71
N LEU A 33 6.70 28.84 -9.13
CA LEU A 33 7.61 27.93 -8.46
C LEU A 33 7.91 28.37 -7.02
N VAL A 34 8.23 29.65 -6.80
CA VAL A 34 8.52 30.17 -5.46
C VAL A 34 7.29 30.04 -4.53
N SER A 35 6.09 30.29 -5.05
CA SER A 35 4.85 30.10 -4.29
C SER A 35 4.65 28.63 -3.91
N ALA A 36 4.77 27.72 -4.89
CA ALA A 36 4.62 26.28 -4.68
C ALA A 36 5.68 25.72 -3.71
N LEU A 37 6.94 26.15 -3.84
CA LEU A 37 8.02 25.74 -2.95
C LEU A 37 7.85 26.28 -1.51
N LYS A 38 7.16 27.42 -1.32
CA LYS A 38 6.88 27.97 0.02
C LYS A 38 5.66 27.33 0.68
N LYS A 39 4.56 27.20 -0.06
CA LYS A 39 3.26 26.73 0.45
C LYS A 39 3.07 25.23 0.37
N GLY A 40 3.92 24.54 -0.40
CA GLY A 40 3.72 23.14 -0.79
C GLY A 40 3.04 23.03 -2.16
N PHE A 41 3.23 21.89 -2.80
CA PHE A 41 2.63 21.61 -4.12
C PHE A 41 1.15 21.20 -4.04
N GLY A 42 0.57 21.01 -2.86
CA GLY A 42 -0.84 20.61 -2.69
C GLY A 42 -1.88 21.60 -3.23
N GLY A 43 -1.52 22.89 -3.36
CA GLY A 43 -2.37 23.91 -4.00
C GLY A 43 -2.02 24.20 -5.46
N THR A 44 -1.04 23.48 -6.02
CA THR A 44 -0.61 23.62 -7.41
C THR A 44 -1.39 22.64 -8.28
N SER A 45 -1.70 23.00 -9.53
CA SER A 45 -2.42 22.07 -10.42
C SER A 45 -1.66 20.77 -10.59
N TYR A 46 -2.40 19.66 -10.58
CA TYR A 46 -1.84 18.31 -10.73
C TYR A 46 -0.92 18.21 -11.95
N ASP A 47 -1.34 18.76 -13.09
CA ASP A 47 -0.56 18.75 -14.33
C ASP A 47 0.80 19.44 -14.17
N THR A 48 0.84 20.56 -13.44
CA THR A 48 2.09 21.28 -13.18
C THR A 48 3.00 20.46 -12.26
N VAL A 49 2.44 19.80 -11.24
CA VAL A 49 3.20 18.94 -10.33
C VAL A 49 3.80 17.76 -11.10
N MET A 50 2.99 17.09 -11.92
CA MET A 50 3.43 15.97 -12.75
C MET A 50 4.49 16.39 -13.77
N TYR A 51 4.31 17.55 -14.40
CA TYR A 51 5.30 18.10 -15.32
C TYR A 51 6.64 18.36 -14.63
N ILE A 52 6.63 18.99 -13.44
CA ILE A 52 7.85 19.23 -12.65
C ILE A 52 8.52 17.92 -12.27
N CYS A 53 7.75 16.93 -11.80
CA CYS A 53 8.29 15.64 -11.41
C CYS A 53 8.92 14.90 -12.60
N LYS A 54 8.24 14.90 -13.76
CA LYS A 54 8.77 14.34 -15.00
C LYS A 54 10.05 15.03 -15.45
N PHE A 55 10.10 16.36 -15.37
CA PHE A 55 11.28 17.15 -15.74
C PHE A 55 12.48 16.89 -14.82
N LEU A 56 12.22 16.58 -13.55
CA LEU A 56 13.25 16.24 -12.55
C LEU A 56 13.54 14.75 -12.45
N GLU A 57 12.86 13.91 -13.25
CA GLU A 57 12.94 12.44 -13.17
C GLU A 57 12.59 11.89 -11.77
N LEU A 58 11.67 12.55 -11.08
CA LEU A 58 11.15 12.14 -9.79
C LEU A 58 9.83 11.39 -9.95
N ASN A 59 9.64 10.32 -9.19
CA ASN A 59 8.35 9.67 -9.07
C ASN A 59 7.54 10.33 -7.93
N PRO A 60 6.44 11.04 -8.22
CA PRO A 60 5.67 11.75 -7.21
C PRO A 60 5.01 10.81 -6.19
N PHE A 61 4.80 9.55 -6.55
CA PHE A 61 4.17 8.55 -5.68
C PHE A 61 5.09 8.05 -4.57
N ASP A 62 6.41 8.15 -4.76
CA ASP A 62 7.41 7.74 -3.74
C ASP A 62 7.39 8.66 -2.52
N TYR A 63 6.80 9.86 -2.67
CA TYR A 63 6.77 10.90 -1.63
C TYR A 63 5.37 11.10 -1.03
N SER A 64 4.46 10.13 -1.25
CA SER A 64 3.14 10.13 -0.64
C SER A 64 3.26 9.95 0.88
N PRO A 65 2.62 10.81 1.71
CA PRO A 65 2.64 10.68 3.17
C PRO A 65 1.87 9.46 3.68
N ALA A 66 1.10 8.79 2.83
CA ALA A 66 0.62 7.45 3.10
C ALA A 66 1.75 6.48 2.73
N GLY A 67 2.32 5.78 3.72
CA GLY A 67 3.37 4.77 3.57
C GLY A 67 3.02 3.55 2.69
N GLN A 68 2.09 3.69 1.76
CA GLN A 68 2.04 2.89 0.56
C GLN A 68 3.18 3.35 -0.34
N GLN A 69 4.35 2.77 -0.11
CA GLN A 69 5.13 2.28 -1.24
C GLN A 69 4.08 1.59 -2.12
N ASN A 70 3.73 2.15 -3.28
CA ASN A 70 3.07 1.34 -4.30
C ASN A 70 3.92 0.08 -4.36
N PRO A 71 3.32 -1.13 -4.24
CA PRO A 71 4.13 -2.31 -4.29
C PRO A 71 4.97 -2.18 -5.56
N PRO A 72 6.27 -2.50 -5.49
CA PRO A 72 7.20 -2.21 -6.57
C PRO A 72 6.53 -2.65 -7.87
N VAL A 73 6.61 -1.81 -8.90
CA VAL A 73 5.90 -1.95 -10.19
C VAL A 73 5.91 -3.40 -10.70
N THR A 74 6.93 -4.16 -10.31
CA THR A 74 7.09 -5.60 -10.42
C THR A 74 5.89 -6.46 -10.00
N ILE A 75 5.27 -6.29 -8.82
CA ILE A 75 4.19 -7.23 -8.43
C ILE A 75 2.96 -7.06 -9.30
N THR A 76 2.61 -5.81 -9.63
CA THR A 76 1.42 -5.51 -10.43
C THR A 76 1.61 -5.98 -11.86
N SER A 77 2.80 -5.76 -12.46
CA SER A 77 3.10 -6.26 -13.79
C SER A 77 3.12 -7.79 -13.84
N VAL A 78 3.78 -8.45 -12.88
CA VAL A 78 3.83 -9.92 -12.80
C VAL A 78 2.45 -10.52 -12.55
N TYR A 79 1.61 -9.87 -11.74
CA TYR A 79 0.26 -10.34 -11.46
C TYR A 79 -0.64 -10.38 -12.71
N TYR A 80 -0.47 -9.44 -13.65
CA TYR A 80 -1.19 -9.47 -14.93
C TYR A 80 -0.71 -10.58 -15.88
N GLU A 81 0.52 -11.08 -15.71
CA GLU A 81 1.07 -12.18 -16.49
C GLU A 81 0.66 -13.57 -15.96
N LEU A 82 0.13 -13.64 -14.73
CA LEU A 82 -0.36 -14.90 -14.15
C LEU A 82 -1.59 -15.44 -14.89
N ASP A 83 -1.73 -16.75 -14.90
CA ASP A 83 -2.94 -17.44 -15.35
C ASP A 83 -4.08 -17.33 -14.31
N PRO A 84 -5.32 -17.77 -14.62
CA PRO A 84 -6.44 -17.67 -13.68
C PRO A 84 -6.18 -18.38 -12.33
N ILE A 85 -5.43 -19.49 -12.34
CA ILE A 85 -5.09 -20.25 -11.14
C ILE A 85 -4.10 -19.43 -10.28
N GLY A 86 -3.02 -18.93 -10.88
CA GLY A 86 -2.02 -18.12 -10.19
C GLY A 86 -2.62 -16.85 -9.56
N ARG A 87 -3.49 -16.14 -10.29
CA ARG A 87 -4.19 -14.96 -9.73
C ARG A 87 -5.04 -15.29 -8.53
N HIS A 88 -5.83 -16.38 -8.60
CA HIS A 88 -6.67 -16.82 -7.49
C HIS A 88 -5.85 -17.16 -6.23
N THR A 89 -4.71 -17.86 -6.40
CA THR A 89 -3.81 -18.17 -5.28
C THR A 89 -3.26 -16.91 -4.63
N VAL A 90 -2.81 -15.94 -5.43
CA VAL A 90 -2.28 -14.67 -4.92
C VAL A 90 -3.37 -13.87 -4.20
N ASP A 91 -4.58 -13.80 -4.75
CA ASP A 91 -5.72 -13.12 -4.11
C ASP A 91 -6.09 -13.75 -2.77
N SER A 92 -6.07 -15.08 -2.71
CA SER A 92 -6.32 -15.83 -1.48
C SER A 92 -5.29 -15.50 -0.40
N ILE A 93 -4.00 -15.51 -0.77
CA ILE A 93 -2.90 -15.17 0.15
C ILE A 93 -3.03 -13.71 0.63
N ILE A 94 -3.26 -12.76 -0.29
CA ILE A 94 -3.45 -11.35 0.05
C ILE A 94 -4.62 -11.20 1.02
N THR A 95 -5.72 -11.87 0.78
CA THR A 95 -6.92 -11.83 1.64
C THR A 95 -6.62 -12.37 3.03
N VAL A 96 -5.98 -13.54 3.14
CA VAL A 96 -5.60 -14.15 4.42
C VAL A 96 -4.65 -13.24 5.21
N GLU A 97 -3.63 -12.69 4.55
CA GLU A 97 -2.66 -11.80 5.18
C GLU A 97 -3.28 -10.47 5.61
N LEU A 98 -4.21 -9.93 4.83
CA LEU A 98 -4.95 -8.72 5.20
C LEU A 98 -5.84 -8.95 6.43
N LEU A 99 -6.52 -10.09 6.51
CA LEU A 99 -7.32 -10.45 7.69
C LEU A 99 -6.43 -10.61 8.94
N ARG A 100 -5.30 -11.31 8.82
CA ARG A 100 -4.29 -11.45 9.88
C ARG A 100 -3.79 -10.10 10.37
N CYS A 101 -3.41 -9.19 9.47
CA CYS A 101 -2.91 -7.85 9.83
C CYS A 101 -3.97 -6.98 10.50
N LYS A 102 -5.24 -7.17 10.16
CA LYS A 102 -6.37 -6.45 10.78
C LYS A 102 -6.79 -7.03 12.13
N GLY A 103 -6.11 -8.06 12.62
CA GLY A 103 -6.48 -8.75 13.87
C GLY A 103 -7.85 -9.46 13.78
N SER A 104 -8.37 -9.65 12.55
CA SER A 104 -9.61 -10.36 12.32
C SER A 104 -9.26 -11.82 12.07
N VAL A 105 -9.50 -12.69 13.05
CA VAL A 105 -9.32 -14.13 12.87
C VAL A 105 -10.51 -14.66 12.10
N ILE A 106 -10.35 -15.06 10.85
CA ILE A 106 -11.20 -16.10 10.25
C ILE A 106 -10.41 -16.80 9.15
N GLY A 107 -10.37 -18.13 9.18
CA GLY A 107 -9.92 -18.84 8.00
C GLY A 107 -11.03 -18.96 6.97
N LEU A 108 -10.66 -18.60 5.76
CA LEU A 108 -11.35 -18.94 4.55
C LEU A 108 -10.27 -18.97 3.47
N ALA A 109 -9.54 -20.07 3.39
CA ALA A 109 -8.73 -20.38 2.23
C ALA A 109 -9.52 -21.41 1.43
N ALA A 110 -10.35 -20.93 0.51
CA ALA A 110 -10.94 -21.81 -0.50
C ALA A 110 -9.84 -22.19 -1.48
N ALA A 111 -9.66 -23.48 -1.76
CA ALA A 111 -8.86 -23.90 -2.90
C ALA A 111 -9.50 -23.39 -4.20
N TYR A 112 -8.71 -23.27 -5.26
CA TYR A 112 -9.23 -23.02 -6.60
C TYR A 112 -10.33 -24.06 -6.91
N GLU A 113 -11.49 -23.60 -7.40
CA GLU A 113 -12.72 -24.39 -7.61
C GLU A 113 -13.49 -24.85 -6.35
N GLY A 114 -13.21 -24.28 -5.17
CA GLY A 114 -14.16 -24.35 -4.05
C GLY A 114 -14.08 -25.60 -3.17
N MET A 115 -12.97 -26.35 -3.18
CA MET A 115 -12.71 -27.28 -2.08
C MET A 115 -12.24 -26.51 -0.83
N GLY A 116 -13.16 -26.29 0.11
CA GLY A 116 -12.84 -25.76 1.44
C GLY A 116 -12.44 -26.88 2.39
N LEU A 117 -11.37 -26.68 3.16
CA LEU A 117 -11.08 -27.48 4.35
C LEU A 117 -11.63 -26.70 5.55
N GLU A 118 -12.71 -27.20 6.16
CA GLU A 118 -13.32 -26.59 7.34
C GLU A 118 -12.74 -27.21 8.62
N THR A 119 -12.01 -26.42 9.41
CA THR A 119 -11.97 -26.62 10.87
C THR A 119 -11.64 -25.31 11.57
N PHE A 120 -12.55 -24.86 12.44
CA PHE A 120 -12.32 -23.85 13.48
C PHE A 120 -12.99 -24.31 14.77
N VAL A 121 -12.32 -24.12 15.90
CA VAL A 121 -12.88 -24.31 17.25
C VAL A 121 -12.67 -23.01 18.01
N SER A 122 -13.72 -22.40 18.57
CA SER A 122 -13.56 -21.21 19.41
C SER A 122 -13.09 -21.56 20.83
N GLN A 123 -12.55 -20.60 21.58
CA GLN A 123 -12.17 -20.83 22.99
C GLN A 123 -13.39 -21.14 23.89
N GLN A 124 -14.58 -20.68 23.49
CA GLN A 124 -15.82 -20.97 24.20
C GLN A 124 -16.34 -22.37 23.84
N ASP A 125 -16.20 -22.78 22.58
CA ASP A 125 -16.49 -24.15 22.13
C ASP A 125 -15.49 -25.16 22.73
N GLN A 126 -14.23 -24.75 22.97
CA GLN A 126 -13.25 -25.56 23.70
C GLN A 126 -13.62 -25.71 25.18
N ALA A 127 -14.17 -24.67 25.79
CA ALA A 127 -14.59 -24.71 27.19
C ALA A 127 -15.84 -25.57 27.37
N GLU A 128 -16.84 -25.44 26.50
CA GLU A 128 -18.07 -26.24 26.51
C GLU A 128 -17.79 -27.72 26.16
N ALA A 129 -16.90 -28.00 25.20
CA ALA A 129 -16.48 -29.36 24.90
C ALA A 129 -15.67 -30.00 26.06
N ALA A 130 -14.85 -29.21 26.76
CA ALA A 130 -14.11 -29.68 27.93
C ALA A 130 -15.02 -29.93 29.15
N GLU A 131 -16.12 -29.18 29.27
CA GLU A 131 -17.14 -29.36 30.31
C GLU A 131 -18.00 -30.61 30.05
N ALA A 132 -18.46 -30.82 28.82
CA ALA A 132 -19.23 -32.01 28.43
C ALA A 132 -18.44 -33.33 28.64
N LEU A 133 -17.13 -33.32 28.40
CA LEU A 133 -16.25 -34.48 28.64
C LEU A 133 -16.06 -34.80 30.13
N ARG A 134 -16.22 -33.82 31.04
CA ARG A 134 -16.16 -34.04 32.49
C ARG A 134 -17.45 -34.66 33.05
N GLU A 135 -18.60 -34.31 32.49
CA GLU A 135 -19.91 -34.88 32.86
C GLU A 135 -20.00 -36.37 32.50
N ILE A 136 -19.52 -36.77 31.32
CA ILE A 136 -19.52 -38.19 30.89
C ILE A 136 -18.64 -39.05 31.81
N LYS A 137 -17.51 -38.51 32.28
CA LYS A 137 -16.58 -39.23 33.15
C LYS A 137 -17.10 -39.47 34.58
N LYS A 138 -18.15 -38.75 35.00
CA LYS A 138 -18.85 -38.98 36.29
C LYS A 138 -19.92 -40.06 36.21
N ILE A 139 -20.29 -40.51 35.02
CA ILE A 139 -21.33 -41.53 34.81
C ILE A 139 -20.72 -42.95 34.85
N ASP A 140 -19.39 -43.07 34.69
CA ASP A 140 -18.64 -44.33 34.72
C ASP A 140 -17.98 -44.64 36.10
N GLU A 141 -18.29 -43.89 37.16
CA GLU A 141 -18.03 -44.25 38.58
C GLU A 141 -19.31 -44.76 39.27
#